data_AF-A0A1U7I9D2-F1
#
_entry.id   AF-A0A1U7I9D2-F1
#
_cell.length_a   1.000
_cell.length_b   1.000
_cell.length_c   1.000
_cell.angle_alpha   90.00
_cell.angle_beta   90.00
_cell.angle_gamma   90.00
#
_symmetry.space_group_name_H-M   'P 1'
#
loop_
_entity.id
_entity.type
_entity.pdbx_description
1 polymer ?
#
loop_
_entity_poly.entity_id
_entity_poly.type
_entity_poly.pdbx_seq_one_letter_code
_entity_poly.pdbx_strand_id
1 'polypeptide(L)'
;MIEDLWLVLPLRAIVFQTLLLLIAIAIESIALQRILNISRKTATQYSAILNLLSTFIGWLCFFVVQSITPGFLANQLIRYIFFDRFVAANPLSIFQNGFYFLVFRIFLMALDLTIEIIGLDLLLNFVVEPTAEIKHLISNKEPEAIETKLSRLQKFQASNLNKLKFQATFWANFISNIFISILIVAII
;
A
#
# COMPACT_ATOMS: atom_id res chain seq x y z
N MET A 1 -7.12 -26.38 -29.97
CA MET A 1 -5.82 -26.22 -29.28
C MET A 1 -5.46 -24.75 -28.96
N ILE A 2 -6.05 -23.74 -29.63
CA ILE A 2 -5.84 -22.31 -29.29
C ILE A 2 -6.96 -21.77 -28.36
N GLU A 3 -8.13 -22.41 -28.32
CA GLU A 3 -9.27 -21.94 -27.51
C GLU A 3 -9.08 -22.08 -25.99
N ASP A 4 -8.20 -22.98 -25.54
CA ASP A 4 -7.92 -23.16 -24.10
C ASP A 4 -6.95 -22.13 -23.53
N LEU A 5 -6.26 -21.34 -24.37
CA LEU A 5 -5.27 -20.36 -23.90
C LEU A 5 -5.91 -19.17 -23.17
N TRP A 6 -7.13 -18.80 -23.59
CA TRP A 6 -7.94 -17.75 -22.95
C TRP A 6 -8.50 -18.20 -21.59
N LEU A 7 -8.52 -19.51 -21.31
CA LEU A 7 -8.94 -20.08 -20.02
C LEU A 7 -7.79 -20.04 -18.99
N VAL A 8 -6.54 -19.95 -19.44
CA VAL A 8 -5.34 -20.14 -18.60
C VAL A 8 -4.67 -18.82 -18.21
N LEU A 9 -4.81 -17.75 -19.01
CA LEU A 9 -4.21 -16.47 -18.67
C LEU A 9 -5.25 -15.53 -18.01
N PRO A 10 -5.05 -15.11 -16.75
CA PRO A 10 -5.94 -14.18 -16.07
C PRO A 10 -5.74 -12.74 -16.56
N LEU A 11 -5.85 -12.52 -17.88
CA LEU A 11 -5.59 -11.25 -18.53
C LEU A 11 -6.48 -10.13 -17.97
N ARG A 12 -7.74 -10.44 -17.65
CA ARG A 12 -8.66 -9.53 -16.96
C ARG A 12 -8.05 -9.04 -15.64
N ALA A 13 -7.59 -9.96 -14.79
CA ALA A 13 -7.01 -9.62 -13.49
C ALA A 13 -5.73 -8.80 -13.66
N ILE A 14 -4.86 -9.13 -14.61
CA ILE A 14 -3.61 -8.38 -14.88
C ILE A 14 -3.92 -6.94 -15.31
N VAL A 15 -4.84 -6.75 -16.26
CA VAL A 15 -5.22 -5.42 -16.76
C VAL A 15 -5.87 -4.57 -15.66
N PHE A 16 -6.80 -5.14 -14.89
CA PHE A 16 -7.41 -4.44 -13.77
C PHE A 16 -6.39 -4.10 -12.69
N GLN A 17 -5.53 -5.04 -12.30
CA GLN A 17 -4.50 -4.80 -11.30
C GLN A 17 -3.55 -3.68 -11.76
N THR A 18 -3.14 -3.68 -13.03
CA THR A 18 -2.26 -2.63 -13.58
C THR A 18 -2.95 -1.27 -13.56
N LEU A 19 -4.22 -1.20 -13.94
CA LEU A 19 -4.99 0.04 -13.90
C LEU A 19 -5.14 0.58 -12.47
N LEU A 20 -5.51 -0.29 -11.53
CA LEU A 20 -5.65 0.06 -10.12
C LEU A 20 -4.33 0.52 -9.51
N LEU A 21 -3.24 -0.16 -9.86
CA LEU A 21 -1.89 0.22 -9.43
C LEU A 21 -1.52 1.63 -9.92
N LEU A 22 -1.80 1.95 -11.18
CA LEU A 22 -1.53 3.29 -11.72
C LEU A 22 -2.38 4.38 -11.04
N ILE A 23 -3.64 4.09 -10.74
CA ILE A 23 -4.54 5.01 -10.02
C ILE A 23 -4.03 5.24 -8.60
N ALA A 24 -3.67 4.17 -7.87
CA ALA A 24 -3.10 4.26 -6.54
C ALA A 24 -1.84 5.11 -6.56
N ILE A 25 -0.87 4.81 -7.45
CA ILE A 25 0.36 5.58 -7.60
C ILE A 25 0.08 7.08 -7.80
N ALA A 26 -0.89 7.41 -8.66
CA ALA A 26 -1.26 8.79 -8.93
C ALA A 26 -1.83 9.49 -7.68
N ILE A 27 -2.80 8.86 -7.00
CA ILE A 27 -3.44 9.41 -5.79
C ILE A 27 -2.39 9.60 -4.68
N GLU A 28 -1.59 8.57 -4.41
CA GLU A 28 -0.62 8.58 -3.32
C GLU A 28 0.53 9.54 -3.60
N SER A 29 0.94 9.69 -4.85
CA SER A 29 1.97 10.68 -5.20
C SER A 29 1.52 12.11 -4.89
N ILE A 30 0.23 12.43 -5.06
CA ILE A 30 -0.34 13.73 -4.70
C ILE A 30 -0.35 13.90 -3.18
N ALA A 31 -0.73 12.86 -2.44
CA ALA A 31 -0.74 12.88 -0.98
C ALA A 31 0.68 13.08 -0.41
N LEU A 32 1.64 12.28 -0.89
CA LEU A 32 3.05 12.38 -0.50
C LEU A 32 3.64 13.76 -0.85
N GLN A 33 3.37 14.27 -2.05
CA GLN A 33 3.82 15.60 -2.45
C GLN A 33 3.29 16.68 -1.50
N ARG A 34 1.99 16.65 -1.18
CA ARG A 34 1.35 17.67 -0.34
C ARG A 34 1.79 17.59 1.11
N ILE A 35 1.99 16.40 1.65
CA ILE A 35 2.24 16.20 3.09
C ILE A 35 3.73 16.25 3.42
N LEU A 36 4.60 15.72 2.56
CA LEU A 36 6.05 15.72 2.78
C LEU A 36 6.76 16.89 2.10
N ASN A 37 6.05 17.70 1.30
CA ASN A 37 6.58 18.85 0.57
C ASN A 37 7.80 18.51 -0.32
N ILE A 38 7.81 17.31 -0.88
CA ILE A 38 8.86 16.82 -1.79
C ILE A 38 8.54 17.16 -3.25
N SER A 39 9.54 17.08 -4.14
CA SER A 39 9.32 17.35 -5.56
C SER A 39 8.30 16.37 -6.16
N ARG A 40 7.51 16.82 -7.15
CA ARG A 40 6.51 15.96 -7.82
C ARG A 40 7.15 14.70 -8.40
N LYS A 41 8.35 14.81 -8.99
CA LYS A 41 9.11 13.67 -9.53
C LYS A 41 9.44 12.66 -8.44
N THR A 42 9.94 13.13 -7.30
CA THR A 42 10.28 12.27 -6.14
C THR A 42 9.04 11.61 -5.55
N ALA A 43 7.94 12.36 -5.41
CA ALA A 43 6.68 11.81 -4.89
C ALA A 43 6.13 10.70 -5.78
N THR A 44 6.16 10.87 -7.11
CA THR A 44 5.75 9.82 -8.05
C THR A 44 6.67 8.61 -8.01
N GLN A 45 7.99 8.81 -7.91
CA GLN A 45 8.95 7.71 -7.78
C GLN A 45 8.74 6.91 -6.50
N TYR A 46 8.58 7.57 -5.35
CA TYR A 46 8.35 6.91 -4.07
C TYR A 46 7.03 6.16 -4.08
N SER A 47 5.96 6.82 -4.52
CA SER A 47 4.66 6.20 -4.68
C SER A 47 4.72 4.94 -5.54
N ALA A 48 5.39 5.00 -6.70
CA ALA A 48 5.56 3.85 -7.58
C ALA A 48 6.31 2.69 -6.93
N ILE A 49 7.42 2.97 -6.24
CA ILE A 49 8.21 1.95 -5.54
C ILE A 49 7.38 1.28 -4.44
N LEU A 50 6.68 2.06 -3.62
CA LEU A 50 5.88 1.56 -2.50
C LEU A 50 4.72 0.69 -3.00
N ASN A 51 3.96 1.18 -3.98
CA ASN A 51 2.82 0.46 -4.55
C ASN A 51 3.24 -0.82 -5.29
N LEU A 52 4.35 -0.80 -6.04
CA LEU A 52 4.89 -2.00 -6.70
C LEU A 52 5.38 -3.03 -5.70
N LEU A 53 6.12 -2.58 -4.67
CA LEU A 53 6.62 -3.46 -3.61
C LEU A 53 5.47 -4.10 -2.84
N SER A 54 4.47 -3.31 -2.48
CA SER A 54 3.30 -3.80 -1.77
C SER A 54 2.49 -4.77 -2.62
N THR A 55 2.27 -4.46 -3.90
CA THR A 55 1.62 -5.38 -4.84
C THR A 55 2.38 -6.71 -4.94
N PHE A 56 3.70 -6.67 -5.07
CA PHE A 56 4.53 -7.87 -5.14
C PHE A 56 4.42 -8.71 -3.87
N ILE A 57 4.55 -8.10 -2.69
CA ILE A 57 4.42 -8.80 -1.40
C ILE A 57 3.00 -9.34 -1.22
N GLY A 58 1.97 -8.59 -1.59
CA GLY A 58 0.57 -9.01 -1.56
C GLY A 58 0.34 -10.28 -2.37
N TRP A 59 0.90 -10.36 -3.58
CA TRP A 59 0.86 -11.58 -4.40
C TRP A 59 1.61 -12.75 -3.75
N LEU A 60 2.80 -12.52 -3.18
CA LEU A 60 3.52 -13.57 -2.46
C LEU A 60 2.71 -14.10 -1.26
N CYS A 61 2.14 -13.21 -0.45
CA CYS A 61 1.28 -13.58 0.66
C CYS A 61 0.05 -14.34 0.20
N PHE A 62 -0.58 -13.94 -0.92
CA PHE A 62 -1.70 -14.65 -1.52
C PHE A 62 -1.32 -16.10 -1.87
N PHE A 63 -0.19 -16.32 -2.56
CA PHE A 63 0.24 -17.67 -2.94
C PHE A 63 0.59 -18.54 -1.73
N VAL A 64 1.21 -17.97 -0.70
CA VAL A 64 1.48 -18.67 0.57
C VAL A 64 0.16 -19.07 1.25
N VAL A 65 -0.77 -18.13 1.42
CA VAL A 65 -2.08 -18.40 2.03
C VAL A 65 -2.85 -19.44 1.22
N GLN A 66 -2.86 -19.34 -0.11
CA GLN A 66 -3.49 -20.30 -1.00
C GLN A 66 -2.91 -21.72 -0.81
N SER A 67 -1.59 -21.86 -0.63
CA SER A 67 -0.94 -23.16 -0.49
C SER A 67 -1.29 -23.91 0.81
N ILE A 68 -1.57 -23.17 1.89
CA ILE A 68 -1.92 -23.74 3.21
C ILE A 68 -3.43 -23.85 3.44
N THR A 69 -4.23 -23.30 2.52
CA THR A 69 -5.69 -23.26 2.63
C THR A 69 -6.31 -24.59 2.16
N PRO A 70 -7.33 -25.13 2.84
CA PRO A 70 -8.02 -26.35 2.42
C PRO A 70 -8.55 -26.24 0.98
N GLY A 71 -8.50 -27.34 0.22
CA GLY A 71 -8.75 -27.33 -1.23
C GLY A 71 -10.09 -26.71 -1.68
N PHE A 72 -11.13 -26.78 -0.86
CA PHE A 72 -12.41 -26.11 -1.14
C PHE A 72 -12.30 -24.58 -1.08
N LEU A 73 -11.69 -24.03 -0.03
CA LEU A 73 -11.48 -22.60 0.16
C LEU A 73 -10.46 -22.05 -0.85
N ALA A 74 -9.40 -22.80 -1.13
CA ALA A 74 -8.41 -22.42 -2.14
C ALA A 74 -9.04 -22.29 -3.53
N ASN A 75 -9.90 -23.23 -3.92
CA ASN A 75 -10.63 -23.16 -5.19
C ASN A 75 -11.63 -22.00 -5.24
N GLN A 76 -12.30 -21.68 -4.14
CA GLN A 76 -13.18 -20.50 -4.05
C GLN A 76 -12.39 -19.20 -4.22
N LEU A 77 -11.21 -19.09 -3.58
CA LEU A 77 -10.31 -17.94 -3.70
C LEU A 77 -9.83 -17.73 -5.15
N ILE A 78 -9.38 -18.78 -5.82
CA ILE A 78 -8.96 -18.73 -7.23
C ILE A 78 -10.13 -18.32 -8.13
N ARG A 79 -11.30 -18.96 -7.96
CA ARG A 79 -12.49 -18.66 -8.76
C ARG A 79 -12.97 -17.23 -8.58
N TYR A 80 -12.86 -16.70 -7.37
CA TYR A 80 -13.20 -15.32 -7.10
C TYR A 80 -12.19 -14.35 -7.72
N ILE A 81 -10.91 -14.49 -7.40
CA ILE A 81 -9.86 -13.52 -7.80
C ILE A 81 -9.65 -13.51 -9.32
N PHE A 82 -9.72 -14.67 -9.97
CA PHE A 82 -9.42 -14.78 -11.40
C PHE A 82 -10.65 -14.77 -12.29
N PHE A 83 -11.79 -15.28 -11.80
CA PHE A 83 -12.98 -15.51 -12.63
C PHE A 83 -14.22 -14.78 -12.15
N ASP A 84 -14.17 -14.08 -11.02
CA ASP A 84 -15.28 -13.28 -10.51
C ASP A 84 -16.57 -14.09 -10.29
N ARG A 85 -16.41 -15.36 -9.91
CA ARG A 85 -17.54 -16.30 -9.71
C ARG A 85 -17.57 -16.83 -8.29
N PHE A 86 -18.64 -16.51 -7.58
CA PHE A 86 -19.02 -17.21 -6.36
C PHE A 86 -19.84 -18.45 -6.67
N VAL A 87 -19.47 -19.57 -6.04
CA VAL A 87 -20.36 -20.74 -5.97
C VAL A 87 -21.19 -20.61 -4.70
N ALA A 88 -22.30 -19.89 -4.77
CA ALA A 88 -23.26 -19.78 -3.67
C ALA A 88 -24.64 -20.27 -4.12
N ALA A 89 -25.09 -21.39 -3.57
CA ALA A 89 -26.41 -21.97 -3.85
C ALA A 89 -27.52 -21.47 -2.91
N ASN A 90 -27.17 -20.87 -1.75
CA ASN A 90 -28.12 -20.51 -0.70
C ASN A 90 -27.84 -19.11 -0.10
N PRO A 91 -28.86 -18.38 0.38
CA PRO A 91 -28.68 -17.03 0.94
C PRO A 91 -27.71 -16.98 2.14
N LEU A 92 -27.72 -18.01 2.99
CA LEU A 92 -26.84 -18.09 4.17
C LEU A 92 -25.35 -18.17 3.77
N SER A 93 -25.03 -18.84 2.67
CA SER A 93 -23.64 -18.91 2.18
C SER A 93 -23.19 -17.62 1.52
N ILE A 94 -24.10 -16.78 1.01
CA ILE A 94 -23.77 -15.42 0.54
C ILE A 94 -23.27 -14.56 1.72
N PHE A 95 -23.98 -14.58 2.86
CA PHE A 95 -23.57 -13.83 4.05
C PHE A 95 -22.24 -14.32 4.62
N GLN A 96 -22.05 -15.63 4.74
CA GLN A 96 -20.80 -16.21 5.25
C GLN A 96 -19.62 -15.89 4.33
N ASN A 97 -19.77 -16.09 3.01
CA ASN A 97 -18.72 -15.79 2.04
C ASN A 97 -18.39 -14.29 1.99
N GLY A 98 -19.41 -13.43 2.05
CA GLY A 98 -19.22 -11.97 2.11
C GLY A 98 -18.45 -11.54 3.36
N PHE A 99 -18.71 -12.18 4.51
CA PHE A 99 -17.97 -11.91 5.74
C PHE A 99 -16.49 -12.32 5.64
N TYR A 100 -16.20 -13.54 5.14
CA TYR A 100 -14.82 -13.96 4.92
C TYR A 100 -14.07 -13.04 3.95
N PHE A 101 -14.77 -12.57 2.91
CA PHE A 101 -14.20 -11.62 1.96
C PHE A 101 -13.90 -10.26 2.59
N LEU A 102 -14.82 -9.72 3.40
CA LEU A 102 -14.62 -8.47 4.13
C LEU A 102 -13.40 -8.57 5.05
N VAL A 103 -13.29 -9.65 5.84
CA VAL A 103 -12.15 -9.89 6.73
C VAL A 103 -10.85 -10.00 5.93
N PHE A 104 -10.85 -10.75 4.83
CA PHE A 104 -9.69 -10.87 3.95
C PHE A 104 -9.28 -9.53 3.35
N ARG A 105 -10.24 -8.68 2.95
CA ARG A 105 -9.98 -7.32 2.44
C ARG A 105 -9.38 -6.40 3.49
N ILE A 106 -9.90 -6.41 4.71
CA ILE A 106 -9.34 -5.63 5.82
C ILE A 106 -7.90 -6.09 6.11
N PHE A 107 -7.66 -7.40 6.09
CA PHE A 107 -6.32 -7.96 6.27
C PHE A 107 -5.34 -7.47 5.19
N LEU A 108 -5.72 -7.53 3.91
CA LEU A 108 -4.89 -7.04 2.81
C LEU A 108 -4.61 -5.54 2.94
N MET A 109 -5.60 -4.73 3.30
CA MET A 109 -5.42 -3.30 3.52
C MET A 109 -4.43 -3.01 4.67
N ALA A 110 -4.50 -3.75 5.77
CA ALA A 110 -3.57 -3.59 6.88
C ALA A 110 -2.14 -3.99 6.50
N LEU A 111 -2.00 -5.04 5.68
CA LEU A 111 -0.72 -5.49 5.16
C LEU A 111 -0.09 -4.44 4.24
N ASP A 112 -0.88 -3.90 3.31
CA ASP A 112 -0.50 -2.83 2.37
C ASP A 112 0.04 -1.61 3.13
N LEU A 113 -0.76 -1.11 4.09
CA LEU A 113 -0.39 0.02 4.95
C LEU A 113 0.93 -0.21 5.70
N THR A 114 1.16 -1.42 6.21
CA THR A 114 2.37 -1.73 6.96
C THR A 114 3.61 -1.67 6.07
N ILE A 115 3.51 -2.24 4.86
CA ILE A 115 4.60 -2.23 3.87
C ILE A 115 4.94 -0.80 3.48
N GLU A 116 3.94 0.04 3.24
CA GLU A 116 4.17 1.41 2.83
C GLU A 116 4.78 2.27 3.91
N ILE A 117 4.37 2.11 5.18
CA ILE A 117 4.98 2.84 6.30
C ILE A 117 6.47 2.46 6.42
N ILE A 118 6.78 1.17 6.41
CA ILE A 118 8.16 0.68 6.52
C ILE A 118 8.97 1.11 5.30
N GLY A 119 8.43 0.94 4.10
CA GLY A 119 9.08 1.29 2.85
C GLY A 119 9.36 2.79 2.75
N LEU A 120 8.41 3.64 3.15
CA LEU A 120 8.59 5.09 3.14
C LEU A 120 9.64 5.52 4.15
N ASP A 121 9.70 4.89 5.33
CA ASP A 121 10.72 5.19 6.32
C ASP A 121 12.12 4.82 5.80
N LEU A 122 12.26 3.65 5.18
CA LEU A 122 13.50 3.26 4.50
C LEU A 122 13.88 4.26 3.40
N LEU A 123 12.96 4.63 2.51
CA LEU A 123 13.24 5.58 1.43
C LEU A 123 13.68 6.93 1.97
N LEU A 124 13.03 7.45 3.01
CA LEU A 124 13.40 8.75 3.58
C LEU A 124 14.73 8.69 4.33
N ASN A 125 15.03 7.60 5.03
CA ASN A 125 16.27 7.48 5.81
C ASN A 125 17.50 7.18 4.93
N PHE A 126 17.33 6.49 3.79
CA PHE A 126 18.44 6.16 2.89
C PHE A 126 18.67 7.19 1.77
N VAL A 127 17.64 7.94 1.36
CA VAL A 127 17.72 8.84 0.20
C VAL A 127 17.81 10.32 0.58
N VAL A 128 17.35 10.72 1.78
CA VAL A 128 17.45 12.11 2.24
C VAL A 128 18.64 12.24 3.18
N GLU A 129 19.77 12.70 2.65
CA GLU A 129 20.89 13.16 3.47
C GLU A 129 20.42 14.23 4.47
N PRO A 130 20.92 14.23 5.72
CA PRO A 130 20.50 15.19 6.73
C PRO A 130 20.74 16.60 6.22
N THR A 131 19.67 17.41 6.21
CA THR A 131 19.63 18.76 5.65
C THR A 131 20.86 19.58 6.03
N ALA A 132 21.55 20.11 5.02
CA ALA A 132 22.77 20.91 5.14
C ALA A 132 22.63 22.12 6.10
N GLU A 133 21.40 22.53 6.42
CA GLU A 133 21.08 23.54 7.45
C GLU A 133 21.54 23.16 8.86
N ILE A 134 21.48 21.87 9.24
CA ILE A 134 21.95 21.40 10.55
C ILE A 134 23.47 21.57 10.67
N LYS A 135 24.18 21.34 9.57
CA LYS A 135 25.64 21.47 9.49
C LYS A 135 26.11 22.91 9.67
N HIS A 136 25.33 23.88 9.18
CA HIS A 136 25.63 25.32 9.31
C HIS A 136 25.30 25.86 10.72
N LEU A 137 24.29 25.32 11.39
CA LEU A 137 23.94 25.71 12.78
C LEU A 137 24.93 25.17 13.81
N ILE A 138 25.53 24.00 13.57
CA ILE A 138 26.60 23.42 14.40
C ILE A 138 27.90 24.25 14.28
N SER A 139 28.11 24.95 13.17
CA SER A 139 29.35 25.70 12.91
C SER A 139 29.51 27.00 13.73
N ASN A 140 28.45 27.56 14.32
CA ASN A 140 28.45 28.98 14.74
C ASN A 140 28.10 29.26 16.22
N LYS A 141 27.88 28.28 17.10
CA LYS A 141 27.55 28.52 18.52
C LYS A 141 27.97 27.36 19.44
N GLU A 142 28.09 27.66 20.75
CA GLU A 142 28.48 26.71 21.80
C GLU A 142 27.69 25.39 21.77
N PRO A 143 28.38 24.23 21.79
CA PRO A 143 27.81 22.95 21.39
C PRO A 143 26.76 22.39 22.35
N GLU A 144 26.92 22.52 23.68
CA GLU A 144 26.08 21.80 24.65
C GLU A 144 24.64 22.32 24.78
N ALA A 145 24.46 23.65 24.81
CA ALA A 145 23.14 24.28 24.92
C ALA A 145 22.34 24.17 23.61
N ILE A 146 23.04 24.04 22.48
CA ILE A 146 22.44 23.76 21.18
C ILE A 146 22.07 22.31 21.09
N GLU A 147 22.95 21.36 21.43
CA GLU A 147 22.68 19.93 21.31
C GLU A 147 21.45 19.49 22.10
N THR A 148 21.20 20.06 23.28
CA THR A 148 19.97 19.78 24.06
C THR A 148 18.71 20.38 23.45
N LYS A 149 18.77 21.58 22.85
CA LYS A 149 17.63 22.16 22.09
C LYS A 149 17.44 21.48 20.74
N LEU A 150 18.52 21.11 20.06
CA LEU A 150 18.53 20.45 18.76
C LEU A 150 18.00 19.02 18.90
N SER A 151 18.41 18.27 19.92
CA SER A 151 17.87 16.93 20.17
C SER A 151 16.39 16.96 20.55
N ARG A 152 15.91 18.00 21.26
CA ARG A 152 14.47 18.20 21.52
C ARG A 152 13.70 18.59 20.27
N LEU A 153 14.24 19.49 19.45
CA LEU A 153 13.64 19.91 18.18
C LEU A 153 13.67 18.78 17.14
N GLN A 154 14.75 18.01 17.06
CA GLN A 154 14.87 16.81 16.23
C GLN A 154 13.90 15.74 16.70
N LYS A 155 13.76 15.48 18.00
CA LYS A 155 12.76 14.53 18.53
C LYS A 155 11.33 15.01 18.23
N PHE A 156 11.03 16.29 18.39
CA PHE A 156 9.72 16.87 18.10
C PHE A 156 9.41 16.90 16.60
N GLN A 157 10.41 17.20 15.77
CA GLN A 157 10.32 17.19 14.32
C GLN A 157 10.22 15.77 13.79
N ALA A 158 10.95 14.80 14.35
CA ALA A 158 10.83 13.38 14.04
C ALA A 158 9.48 12.81 14.48
N SER A 159 8.95 13.19 15.65
CA SER A 159 7.62 12.74 16.08
C SER A 159 6.51 13.33 15.20
N ASN A 160 6.61 14.62 14.85
CA ASN A 160 5.64 15.23 13.93
C ASN A 160 5.77 14.69 12.51
N LEU A 161 6.98 14.43 12.03
CA LEU A 161 7.22 13.79 10.74
C LEU A 161 6.64 12.38 10.72
N ASN A 162 6.87 11.56 11.75
CA ASN A 162 6.27 10.22 11.85
C ASN A 162 4.74 10.27 11.88
N LYS A 163 4.16 11.24 12.59
CA LYS A 163 2.72 11.47 12.61
C LYS A 163 2.18 11.89 11.23
N LEU A 164 2.88 12.78 10.54
CA LEU A 164 2.52 13.25 9.19
C LEU A 164 2.69 12.14 8.14
N LYS A 165 3.78 11.36 8.19
CA LYS A 165 4.00 10.16 7.36
C LYS A 165 2.85 9.18 7.57
N PHE A 166 2.57 8.82 8.81
CA PHE A 166 1.48 7.90 9.15
C PHE A 166 0.14 8.42 8.63
N GLN A 167 -0.18 9.70 8.83
CA GLN A 167 -1.41 10.29 8.32
C GLN A 167 -1.47 10.27 6.78
N ALA A 168 -0.37 10.61 6.09
CA ALA A 168 -0.30 10.57 4.64
C ALA A 168 -0.57 9.19 4.09
N THR A 169 0.20 8.20 4.56
CA THR A 169 0.12 6.83 4.11
C THR A 169 -1.23 6.21 4.47
N PHE A 170 -1.74 6.48 5.68
CA PHE A 170 -3.05 5.99 6.12
C PHE A 170 -4.20 6.54 5.27
N TRP A 171 -4.27 7.87 5.08
CA TRP A 171 -5.36 8.46 4.30
C TRP A 171 -5.29 8.10 2.83
N ALA A 172 -4.08 8.02 2.27
CA ALA A 172 -3.87 7.64 0.88
C ALA A 172 -4.31 6.18 0.64
N ASN A 173 -3.87 5.24 1.48
CA ASN A 173 -4.32 3.85 1.45
C ASN A 173 -5.82 3.71 1.64
N PHE A 174 -6.41 4.42 2.60
CA PHE A 174 -7.83 4.33 2.89
C PHE A 174 -8.68 4.80 1.71
N ILE A 175 -8.32 5.95 1.11
CA ILE A 175 -9.01 6.49 -0.06
C ILE A 175 -8.83 5.56 -1.27
N SER A 176 -7.61 5.09 -1.51
CA SER A 176 -7.30 4.16 -2.60
C SER A 176 -8.10 2.87 -2.46
N ASN A 177 -8.09 2.23 -1.29
CA ASN A 177 -8.80 0.97 -1.05
C ASN A 177 -10.33 1.12 -1.10
N ILE A 178 -10.89 2.24 -0.65
CA ILE A 178 -12.33 2.53 -0.82
C ILE A 178 -12.66 2.66 -2.31
N PHE A 179 -11.88 3.45 -3.05
CA PHE A 179 -12.11 3.66 -4.47
C PHE A 179 -12.00 2.35 -5.25
N ILE A 180 -10.98 1.54 -4.98
CA ILE A 180 -10.80 0.20 -5.54
C ILE A 180 -11.99 -0.69 -5.19
N SER A 181 -12.46 -0.68 -3.95
CA SER A 181 -13.60 -1.53 -3.53
C SER A 181 -14.89 -1.14 -4.23
N ILE A 182 -15.16 0.16 -4.38
CA ILE A 182 -16.33 0.66 -5.14
C ILE A 182 -16.21 0.26 -6.61
N LEU A 183 -15.04 0.43 -7.22
CA LEU A 183 -14.82 0.10 -8.62
C LEU A 183 -14.99 -1.40 -8.88
N ILE A 184 -14.54 -2.24 -7.95
CA ILE A 184 -14.75 -3.69 -8.03
C ILE A 184 -16.24 -4.01 -7.94
N VAL A 185 -16.98 -3.46 -6.97
CA VAL A 185 -18.43 -3.70 -6.86
C VAL A 185 -19.20 -3.19 -8.09
N ALA A 186 -18.75 -2.12 -8.75
CA ALA A 186 -19.41 -1.57 -9.93
C ALA A 186 -19.14 -2.38 -11.22
N ILE A 187 -18.12 -3.25 -11.22
CA ILE A 187 -17.68 -4.03 -12.39
C ILE A 187 -18.11 -5.51 -12.29
N ILE A 188 -18.50 -5.96 -11.10
CA ILE A 188 -19.11 -7.28 -10.81
C ILE A 188 -20.63 -7.18 -10.98
#